data_AF-A0A1I7IKX7-F1
#
_entry.id   AF-A0A1I7IKX7-F1
#
_cell.length_a   1.000
_cell.length_b   1.000
_cell.length_c   1.000
_cell.angle_alpha   90.00
_cell.angle_beta   90.00
_cell.angle_gamma   90.00
#
_symmetry.space_group_name_H-M   'P 1'
#
loop_
_entity.id
_entity.type
_entity.pdbx_description
1 polymer ?
#
loop_
_entity_poly.entity_id
_entity_poly.type
_entity_poly.pdbx_seq_one_letter_code
_entity_poly.pdbx_strand_id
1 'polypeptide(L)'
;MEEQELDYDPFTYPSLEERKVIIKSQPLIDKLYLDDETNDKSYTDFIKYKNALDIWPWKNRFNNKISKLVFSYVLTKYHFDRGIHDDVWKQDTDSGATIFLPYLRSERDRSNLFLFRYSSEHYYYHYISASDIVYHLLNVFYNLEVKEGGRFNRNIADKLEGKRAASLLSSFNNDIR
;
A
#
# COMPACT_ATOMS: atom_id res chain seq x y z
N MET A 1 -42.36 0.37 -11.71
CA MET A 1 -42.06 1.19 -10.53
C MET A 1 -40.60 1.58 -10.63
N GLU A 2 -40.35 2.69 -11.32
CA GLU A 2 -39.07 3.41 -11.23
C GLU A 2 -39.26 4.42 -10.11
N GLU A 3 -38.90 4.05 -8.89
CA GLU A 3 -38.87 4.96 -7.75
C GLU A 3 -37.44 5.44 -7.50
N GLN A 4 -37.20 6.69 -7.89
CA GLN A 4 -36.28 7.67 -7.27
C GLN A 4 -34.80 7.26 -7.06
N GLU A 5 -33.96 7.49 -8.08
CA GLU A 5 -32.50 7.71 -7.94
C GLU A 5 -32.14 9.21 -8.09
N LEU A 6 -32.88 10.12 -7.44
CA LEU A 6 -32.72 11.56 -7.69
C LEU A 6 -31.77 12.32 -6.76
N ASP A 7 -31.05 11.63 -5.85
CA ASP A 7 -29.99 12.26 -5.05
C ASP A 7 -28.95 11.24 -4.52
N TYR A 8 -28.46 10.35 -5.40
CA TYR A 8 -27.37 9.45 -5.05
C TYR A 8 -26.04 10.02 -5.57
N ASP A 9 -25.09 10.32 -4.66
CA ASP A 9 -23.71 10.66 -5.04
C ASP A 9 -22.90 9.36 -5.27
N PRO A 10 -22.58 9.02 -6.54
CA PRO A 10 -21.83 7.82 -6.87
C PRO A 10 -20.40 7.83 -6.32
N PHE A 11 -19.84 9.01 -6.03
CA PHE A 11 -18.45 9.16 -5.60
C PHE A 11 -18.36 9.64 -4.15
N THR A 12 -18.85 8.77 -3.26
CA THR A 12 -18.84 9.00 -1.81
C THR A 12 -17.52 8.58 -1.18
N TYR A 13 -16.95 9.45 -0.33
CA TYR A 13 -15.65 9.25 0.34
C TYR A 13 -15.80 9.29 1.87
N PRO A 14 -14.88 8.67 2.63
CA PRO A 14 -14.95 8.73 4.09
C PRO A 14 -14.71 10.15 4.60
N SER A 15 -15.54 10.56 5.55
CA SER A 15 -15.37 11.77 6.36
C SER A 15 -14.11 11.69 7.22
N LEU A 16 -13.67 12.83 7.77
CA LEU A 16 -12.48 12.86 8.63
C LEU A 16 -12.61 11.97 9.87
N GLU A 17 -13.81 11.84 10.45
CA GLU A 17 -14.03 10.99 11.62
C GLU A 17 -14.01 9.51 11.26
N GLU A 18 -14.61 9.11 10.13
CA GLU A 18 -14.54 7.73 9.64
C GLU A 18 -13.10 7.31 9.34
N ARG A 19 -12.30 8.22 8.73
CA ARG A 19 -10.87 7.96 8.51
C ARG A 19 -10.14 7.68 9.83
N LYS A 20 -10.40 8.47 10.87
CA LYS A 20 -9.78 8.27 12.19
C LYS A 20 -10.18 6.92 12.79
N VAL A 21 -11.44 6.52 12.67
CA VAL A 21 -11.92 5.21 13.15
C VAL A 21 -11.22 4.07 12.42
N ILE A 22 -11.16 4.14 11.09
CA ILE A 22 -10.49 3.13 10.27
C ILE A 22 -9.00 3.05 10.60
N ILE A 23 -8.30 4.18 10.71
CA ILE A 23 -6.87 4.21 11.05
C ILE A 23 -6.63 3.59 12.45
N LYS A 24 -7.46 3.95 13.44
CA LYS A 24 -7.37 3.38 14.79
C LYS A 24 -7.58 1.85 14.82
N SER A 25 -8.31 1.29 13.86
CA SER A 25 -8.47 -0.16 13.74
C SER A 25 -7.19 -0.90 13.32
N GLN A 26 -6.17 -0.16 12.85
CA GLN A 26 -4.87 -0.68 12.44
C GLN A 26 -3.73 -0.01 13.22
N PRO A 27 -3.48 -0.42 14.48
CA PRO A 27 -2.52 0.24 15.36
C PRO A 27 -1.06 0.13 14.91
N LEU A 28 -0.78 -0.66 13.86
CA LEU A 28 0.54 -0.78 13.25
C LEU A 28 0.87 0.38 12.30
N ILE A 29 -0.13 1.11 11.79
CA ILE A 29 0.06 2.20 10.82
C ILE A 29 1.04 3.25 11.33
N ASP A 30 0.87 3.71 12.57
CA ASP A 30 1.72 4.76 13.14
C ASP A 30 3.17 4.29 13.32
N LYS A 31 3.39 2.97 13.43
CA LYS A 31 4.72 2.36 13.58
C LYS A 31 5.45 2.19 12.25
N LEU A 32 4.79 2.44 11.12
CA LEU A 32 5.40 2.32 9.79
C LEU A 32 6.26 3.53 9.44
N TYR A 33 6.05 4.68 10.08
CA TYR A 33 6.83 5.88 9.78
C TYR A 33 8.25 5.75 10.32
N LEU A 34 9.23 6.19 9.51
CA LEU A 34 10.60 6.33 9.98
C LEU A 34 10.76 7.68 10.68
N ASP A 35 11.10 7.64 11.96
CA ASP A 35 11.34 8.83 12.76
C ASP A 35 12.59 9.59 12.30
N ASP A 36 12.63 10.89 12.62
CA ASP A 36 13.87 11.64 12.70
C ASP A 36 14.61 11.22 13.98
N GLU A 37 15.30 10.09 13.96
CA GLU A 37 16.37 9.91 14.96
C GLU A 37 17.35 11.07 14.78
N THR A 38 17.53 11.79 15.89
CA THR A 38 18.26 13.05 16.00
C THR A 38 19.54 13.01 15.19
N ASN A 39 19.63 13.95 14.26
CA ASN A 39 20.86 14.38 13.59
C ASN A 39 22.03 14.40 14.59
N ASP A 40 22.79 13.31 14.68
CA ASP A 40 24.14 13.39 15.21
C ASP A 40 24.95 14.03 14.08
N LYS A 41 24.94 15.38 14.06
CA LYS A 41 25.56 16.25 13.04
C LYS A 41 27.09 16.18 13.05
N SER A 42 27.67 15.10 13.57
CA SER A 42 29.10 14.84 13.47
C SER A 42 29.42 14.34 12.06
N TYR A 43 29.44 15.27 11.11
CA TYR A 43 29.88 15.08 9.72
C TYR A 43 31.41 14.96 9.58
N THR A 44 32.10 14.51 10.62
CA THR A 44 33.55 14.32 10.62
C THR A 44 33.99 13.11 9.79
N ASP A 45 33.04 12.28 9.37
CA ASP A 45 33.29 11.04 8.63
C ASP A 45 32.63 11.11 7.24
N PHE A 46 33.43 11.04 6.18
CA PHE A 46 32.97 11.18 4.78
C PHE A 46 31.94 10.12 4.40
N ILE A 47 32.05 8.91 4.97
CA ILE A 47 31.09 7.82 4.76
C ILE A 47 29.75 8.17 5.42
N LYS A 48 29.77 8.74 6.64
CA LYS A 48 28.53 9.20 7.31
C LYS A 48 27.89 10.37 6.56
N TYR A 49 28.69 11.30 6.02
CA TYR A 49 28.19 12.41 5.21
C TYR A 49 27.53 11.93 3.91
N LYS A 50 28.19 11.01 3.17
CA LYS A 50 27.62 10.41 1.95
C LYS A 50 26.34 9.64 2.25
N ASN A 51 26.34 8.82 3.30
CA ASN A 51 25.16 8.08 3.72
C ASN A 51 24.03 9.03 4.17
N ALA A 52 24.32 10.14 4.84
CA ALA A 52 23.32 11.13 5.22
C ALA A 52 22.66 11.82 4.01
N LEU A 53 23.44 12.09 2.95
CA LEU A 53 22.92 12.66 1.70
C LEU A 53 21.98 11.70 0.95
N ASP A 54 22.23 10.39 1.01
CA ASP A 54 21.36 9.40 0.37
C ASP A 54 20.17 9.00 1.26
N ILE A 55 20.37 8.80 2.57
CA ILE A 55 19.33 8.28 3.47
C ILE A 55 18.18 9.28 3.67
N TRP A 56 18.47 10.58 3.83
CA TRP A 56 17.42 11.57 4.14
C TRP A 56 16.36 11.70 3.02
N PRO A 57 16.73 11.87 1.74
CA PRO A 57 15.76 11.88 0.65
C PRO A 57 14.94 10.59 0.55
N TRP A 58 15.58 9.44 0.74
CA TRP A 58 14.90 8.14 0.67
C TRP A 58 13.94 7.93 1.84
N LYS A 59 14.31 8.38 3.04
CA LYS A 59 13.40 8.39 4.19
C LYS A 59 12.16 9.23 3.93
N ASN A 60 12.32 10.45 3.41
CA ASN A 60 11.17 11.29 3.08
C ASN A 60 10.28 10.66 2.01
N ARG A 61 10.88 10.04 0.99
CA ARG A 61 10.14 9.27 -0.03
C ARG A 61 9.38 8.11 0.60
N PHE A 62 9.99 7.38 1.53
CA PHE A 62 9.36 6.30 2.27
C PHE A 62 8.16 6.78 3.09
N ASN A 63 8.34 7.80 3.94
CA ASN A 63 7.24 8.35 4.76
C ASN A 63 6.10 8.90 3.89
N ASN A 64 6.40 9.55 2.77
CA ASN A 64 5.38 9.96 1.80
C ASN A 64 4.65 8.76 1.18
N LYS A 65 5.34 7.64 0.98
CA LYS A 65 4.75 6.40 0.51
C LYS A 65 3.84 5.78 1.55
N ILE A 66 4.26 5.74 2.82
CA ILE A 66 3.43 5.29 3.93
C ILE A 66 2.17 6.13 4.05
N SER A 67 2.25 7.47 4.00
CA SER A 67 1.06 8.32 4.02
C SER A 67 0.08 8.01 2.89
N LYS A 68 0.59 7.76 1.68
CA LYS A 68 -0.26 7.36 0.55
C LYS A 68 -0.86 5.96 0.74
N LEU A 69 -0.08 5.01 1.26
CA LEU A 69 -0.52 3.65 1.57
C LEU A 69 -1.64 3.65 2.62
N VAL A 70 -1.50 4.45 3.66
CA VAL A 70 -2.52 4.63 4.71
C VAL A 70 -3.79 5.21 4.11
N PHE A 71 -3.65 6.24 3.28
CA PHE A 71 -4.82 6.85 2.63
C PHE A 71 -5.56 5.86 1.71
N SER A 72 -4.84 5.11 0.88
CA SER A 72 -5.47 4.11 0.01
C SER A 72 -6.08 2.96 0.81
N TYR A 73 -5.44 2.51 1.90
CA TYR A 73 -6.03 1.53 2.83
C TYR A 73 -7.37 2.02 3.38
N VAL A 74 -7.43 3.27 3.82
CA VAL A 74 -8.65 3.84 4.39
C VAL A 74 -9.79 3.88 3.36
N LEU A 75 -9.50 4.25 2.11
CA LEU A 75 -10.47 4.19 1.03
C LEU A 75 -10.92 2.74 0.75
N THR A 76 -9.97 1.81 0.66
CA THR A 76 -10.28 0.40 0.41
C THR A 76 -11.18 -0.17 1.50
N LYS A 77 -10.83 0.06 2.78
CA LYS A 77 -11.63 -0.42 3.91
C LYS A 77 -13.01 0.23 3.93
N TYR A 78 -13.10 1.53 3.68
CA TYR A 78 -14.38 2.24 3.62
C TYR A 78 -15.32 1.65 2.55
N HIS A 79 -14.83 1.45 1.33
CA HIS A 79 -15.65 0.88 0.25
C HIS A 79 -15.97 -0.60 0.47
N PHE A 80 -15.05 -1.35 1.09
CA PHE A 80 -15.30 -2.73 1.50
C PHE A 80 -16.43 -2.82 2.55
N ASP A 81 -16.37 -2.01 3.59
CA ASP A 81 -17.34 -2.02 4.70
C ASP A 81 -18.74 -1.59 4.27
N ARG A 82 -18.82 -0.75 3.24
CA ARG A 82 -20.10 -0.39 2.61
C ARG A 82 -20.77 -1.57 1.91
N GLY A 83 -20.04 -2.65 1.63
CA GLY A 83 -20.54 -3.82 0.93
C GLY A 83 -20.83 -3.56 -0.54
N ILE A 84 -20.83 -4.62 -1.34
CA ILE A 84 -21.17 -4.60 -2.76
C ILE A 84 -22.11 -5.79 -2.95
N HIS A 85 -23.33 -5.54 -3.42
CA HIS A 85 -24.29 -6.62 -3.65
C HIS A 85 -23.96 -7.32 -4.98
N ASP A 86 -23.08 -8.32 -4.92
CA ASP A 86 -22.53 -9.03 -6.08
C ASP A 86 -22.97 -10.51 -6.17
N ASP A 87 -24.13 -10.83 -5.57
CA ASP A 87 -24.67 -12.19 -5.45
C ASP A 87 -24.79 -12.96 -6.78
N VAL A 88 -24.97 -12.23 -7.89
CA VAL A 88 -25.06 -12.80 -9.24
C VAL A 88 -23.72 -12.60 -9.97
N TRP A 89 -22.85 -13.60 -9.94
CA TRP A 89 -21.50 -13.57 -10.53
C TRP A 89 -21.37 -14.38 -11.83
N LYS A 90 -22.44 -15.07 -12.21
CA LYS A 90 -22.56 -15.84 -13.45
C LYS A 90 -23.88 -15.51 -14.13
N GLN A 91 -23.81 -15.12 -15.40
CA GLN A 91 -24.98 -14.89 -16.23
C GLN A 91 -24.82 -15.59 -17.57
N ASP A 92 -25.79 -16.43 -17.92
CA ASP A 92 -25.90 -16.97 -19.28
C ASP A 92 -26.61 -15.92 -20.15
N THR A 93 -26.05 -15.62 -21.31
CA THR A 93 -26.59 -14.67 -22.28
C THR A 93 -27.48 -15.38 -23.29
N ASP A 94 -28.38 -14.63 -23.92
CA ASP A 94 -29.28 -15.15 -24.96
C ASP A 94 -28.53 -15.73 -26.17
N SER A 95 -27.26 -15.34 -26.36
CA SER A 95 -26.34 -15.88 -27.37
C SER A 95 -25.69 -17.22 -26.99
N GLY A 96 -25.98 -17.77 -25.81
CA GLY A 96 -25.36 -18.98 -25.28
C GLY A 96 -23.97 -18.79 -24.68
N ALA A 97 -23.50 -17.56 -24.49
CA ALA A 97 -22.25 -17.27 -23.80
C ALA A 97 -22.49 -17.12 -22.29
N THR A 98 -21.49 -17.46 -21.48
CA THR A 98 -21.55 -17.25 -20.03
C THR A 98 -20.59 -16.13 -19.65
N ILE A 99 -21.09 -15.10 -18.96
CA ILE A 99 -20.29 -14.00 -18.43
C ILE A 99 -20.00 -14.28 -16.95
N PHE A 100 -18.73 -14.21 -16.56
CA PHE A 100 -18.26 -14.34 -15.18
C PHE A 100 -17.87 -12.97 -14.61
N LEU A 101 -18.86 -12.09 -14.49
CA LEU A 101 -18.71 -10.77 -13.87
C LEU A 101 -19.94 -10.52 -12.99
N PRO A 102 -19.77 -9.82 -11.86
CA PRO A 102 -20.90 -9.49 -10.99
C PRO A 102 -21.90 -8.61 -11.73
N TYR A 103 -23.15 -9.05 -11.78
CA TYR A 103 -24.26 -8.29 -12.34
C TYR A 103 -24.76 -7.29 -11.31
N LEU A 104 -24.25 -6.06 -11.40
CA LEU A 104 -24.60 -4.98 -10.49
C LEU A 104 -25.80 -4.19 -11.02
N ARG A 105 -26.92 -4.25 -10.29
CA ARG A 105 -28.18 -3.59 -10.66
C ARG A 105 -28.19 -2.10 -10.32
N SER A 106 -27.58 -1.71 -9.21
CA SER A 106 -27.58 -0.32 -8.74
C SER A 106 -26.34 0.43 -9.22
N GLU A 107 -26.48 1.73 -9.52
CA GLU A 107 -25.33 2.61 -9.77
C GLU A 107 -24.42 2.69 -8.53
N ARG A 108 -25.03 2.62 -7.35
CA ARG A 108 -24.33 2.59 -6.05
C ARG A 108 -23.32 1.46 -5.94
N ASP A 109 -23.70 0.24 -6.27
CA ASP A 109 -22.82 -0.92 -6.18
C ASP A 109 -21.74 -0.87 -7.28
N ARG A 110 -22.07 -0.38 -8.48
CA ARG A 110 -21.09 -0.19 -9.57
C ARG A 110 -19.99 0.78 -9.18
N SER A 111 -20.36 1.95 -8.67
CA SER A 111 -19.41 2.99 -8.25
C SER A 111 -18.63 2.57 -7.01
N ASN A 112 -19.27 1.91 -6.04
CA ASN A 112 -18.58 1.38 -4.86
C ASN A 112 -17.57 0.28 -5.23
N LEU A 113 -17.92 -0.64 -6.14
CA LEU A 113 -16.98 -1.67 -6.65
C LEU A 113 -15.81 -1.04 -7.41
N PHE A 114 -16.08 -0.05 -8.25
CA PHE A 114 -15.03 0.68 -8.97
C PHE A 114 -14.04 1.34 -7.99
N LEU A 115 -14.54 2.09 -7.01
CA LEU A 115 -13.70 2.77 -6.02
C LEU A 115 -12.96 1.80 -5.10
N PHE A 116 -13.59 0.68 -4.71
CA PHE A 116 -12.93 -0.39 -3.98
C PHE A 116 -11.75 -0.96 -4.78
N ARG A 117 -11.99 -1.37 -6.04
CA ARG A 117 -10.94 -1.91 -6.92
C ARG A 117 -9.80 -0.91 -7.11
N TYR A 118 -10.14 0.31 -7.51
CA TYR A 118 -9.17 1.38 -7.72
C TYR A 118 -8.30 1.64 -6.48
N SER A 119 -8.92 1.81 -5.31
CA SER A 119 -8.19 2.07 -4.06
C SER A 119 -7.34 0.87 -3.63
N SER A 120 -7.83 -0.36 -3.82
CA SER A 120 -7.09 -1.58 -3.48
C SER A 120 -5.84 -1.76 -4.35
N GLU A 121 -5.92 -1.45 -5.65
CA GLU A 121 -4.77 -1.46 -6.55
C GLU A 121 -3.73 -0.41 -6.12
N HIS A 122 -4.20 0.80 -5.75
CA HIS A 122 -3.33 1.86 -5.25
C HIS A 122 -2.67 1.48 -3.91
N TYR A 123 -3.39 0.79 -3.03
CA TYR A 123 -2.83 0.22 -1.80
C TYR A 123 -1.66 -0.71 -2.12
N TYR A 124 -1.85 -1.73 -2.95
CA TYR A 124 -0.77 -2.66 -3.29
C TYR A 124 0.38 -1.99 -4.04
N TYR A 125 0.09 -1.06 -4.95
CA TYR A 125 1.12 -0.28 -5.62
C TYR A 125 1.98 0.53 -4.63
N HIS A 126 1.34 1.17 -3.65
CA HIS A 126 2.05 1.93 -2.62
C HIS A 126 2.80 1.03 -1.65
N TYR A 127 2.29 -0.16 -1.37
CA TYR A 127 2.93 -1.14 -0.53
C TYR A 127 4.23 -1.65 -1.16
N ILE A 128 4.17 -2.08 -2.42
CA ILE A 128 5.34 -2.56 -3.17
C ILE A 128 6.39 -1.44 -3.27
N SER A 129 5.96 -0.22 -3.62
CA SER A 129 6.86 0.92 -3.71
C SER A 129 7.49 1.29 -2.36
N ALA A 130 6.77 1.16 -1.23
CA ALA A 130 7.35 1.37 0.09
C ALA A 130 8.39 0.28 0.42
N SER A 131 8.09 -0.98 0.09
CA SER A 131 9.01 -2.11 0.26
C SER A 131 10.32 -1.91 -0.53
N ASP A 132 10.24 -1.51 -1.80
CA ASP A 132 11.42 -1.22 -2.62
C ASP A 132 12.31 -0.13 -1.99
N ILE A 133 11.70 0.91 -1.41
CA ILE A 133 12.44 1.97 -0.73
C ILE A 133 13.12 1.43 0.55
N VAL A 134 12.46 0.55 1.31
CA VAL A 134 13.08 -0.12 2.47
C VAL A 134 14.33 -0.89 2.05
N TYR A 135 14.24 -1.68 0.98
CA TYR A 135 15.39 -2.40 0.44
C TYR A 135 16.52 -1.45 0.00
N HIS A 136 16.19 -0.33 -0.66
CA HIS A 136 17.19 0.67 -1.00
C HIS A 136 17.85 1.29 0.26
N LEU A 137 17.06 1.66 1.27
CA LEU A 137 17.56 2.16 2.54
C LEU A 137 18.49 1.15 3.23
N LEU A 138 18.14 -0.14 3.23
CA LEU A 138 18.98 -1.21 3.77
C LEU A 138 20.29 -1.35 3.01
N ASN A 139 20.27 -1.27 1.68
CA ASN A 139 21.45 -1.33 0.83
C ASN A 139 22.45 -0.21 1.16
N VAL A 140 21.94 1.03 1.33
CA VAL A 140 22.75 2.20 1.70
C VAL A 140 23.23 2.10 3.16
N PHE A 141 22.33 1.81 4.10
CA PHE A 141 22.63 1.79 5.53
C PHE A 141 23.68 0.74 5.90
N TYR A 142 23.62 -0.44 5.30
CA TYR A 142 24.60 -1.51 5.52
C TYR A 142 25.75 -1.51 4.51
N ASN A 143 25.83 -0.52 3.61
CA ASN A 143 26.79 -0.45 2.51
C ASN A 143 26.95 -1.79 1.77
N LEU A 144 25.83 -2.38 1.35
CA LEU A 144 25.83 -3.70 0.69
C LEU A 144 26.29 -3.63 -0.77
N GLU A 145 26.36 -2.43 -1.35
CA GLU A 145 26.84 -2.16 -2.72
C GLU A 145 26.12 -3.01 -3.79
N VAL A 146 24.84 -3.33 -3.55
CA VAL A 146 24.00 -3.98 -4.54
C VAL A 146 23.59 -2.94 -5.58
N LYS A 147 23.84 -3.23 -6.86
CA LYS A 147 23.40 -2.38 -7.97
C LYS A 147 21.92 -2.59 -8.23
N GLU A 148 21.22 -1.50 -8.56
CA GLU A 148 19.83 -1.55 -8.98
C GLU A 148 19.67 -2.41 -10.25
N GLY A 149 18.60 -3.19 -10.32
CA GLY A 149 18.33 -4.10 -11.43
C GLY A 149 17.29 -5.16 -11.09
N GLY A 150 17.12 -6.13 -12.00
CA GLY A 150 16.24 -7.26 -11.76
C GLY A 150 16.61 -8.00 -10.46
N ARG A 151 15.61 -8.34 -9.65
CA ARG A 151 15.77 -9.05 -8.35
C ARG A 151 16.54 -8.26 -7.28
N PHE A 152 16.61 -6.93 -7.37
CA PHE A 152 17.29 -6.07 -6.39
C PHE A 152 16.97 -6.42 -4.92
N ASN A 153 15.69 -6.46 -4.56
CA ASN A 153 15.23 -6.77 -3.20
C ASN A 153 15.71 -8.14 -2.73
N ARG A 154 15.70 -9.14 -3.63
CA ARG A 154 16.20 -10.49 -3.33
C ARG A 154 17.71 -10.47 -3.09
N ASN A 155 18.47 -9.81 -3.95
CA ASN A 155 19.92 -9.72 -3.80
C ASN A 155 20.33 -9.04 -2.48
N ILE A 156 19.55 -8.05 -2.03
CA ILE A 156 19.73 -7.43 -0.71
C ILE A 156 19.37 -8.40 0.40
N ALA A 157 18.23 -9.09 0.31
CA ALA A 157 17.82 -10.09 1.29
C ALA A 157 18.89 -11.18 1.45
N ASP A 158 19.40 -11.72 0.34
CA ASP A 158 20.45 -12.75 0.31
C ASP A 158 21.76 -12.22 0.94
N LYS A 159 22.13 -10.96 0.71
CA LYS A 159 23.30 -10.34 1.37
C LYS A 159 23.08 -10.02 2.85
N LEU A 160 21.83 -9.92 3.29
CA LEU A 160 21.47 -9.74 4.69
C LEU A 160 21.37 -11.08 5.43
N GLU A 161 21.23 -12.22 4.73
CA GLU A 161 21.20 -13.56 5.34
C GLU A 161 22.48 -13.79 6.15
N GLY A 162 22.31 -13.96 7.46
CA GLY A 162 23.40 -13.93 8.46
C GLY A 162 23.24 -12.83 9.52
N LYS A 163 22.34 -11.86 9.33
CA LYS A 163 21.97 -10.82 10.31
C LYS A 163 20.48 -10.87 10.63
N ARG A 164 20.09 -10.46 11.85
CA ARG A 164 18.70 -10.46 12.39
C ARG A 164 17.66 -9.85 11.43
N ALA A 165 18.07 -8.90 10.59
CA ALA A 165 17.24 -8.25 9.57
C ALA A 165 16.72 -9.20 8.46
N ALA A 166 17.50 -10.21 8.03
CA ALA A 166 17.06 -11.12 6.97
C ALA A 166 15.92 -12.06 7.40
N SER A 167 15.92 -12.49 8.67
CA SER A 167 14.83 -13.31 9.23
C SER A 167 13.49 -12.57 9.27
N LEU A 168 13.51 -11.25 9.53
CA LEU A 168 12.32 -10.40 9.56
C LEU A 168 11.79 -10.07 8.16
N LEU A 169 12.68 -9.92 7.17
CA LEU A 169 12.31 -9.62 5.79
C LEU A 169 11.80 -10.85 5.04
N SER A 170 12.34 -12.03 5.34
CA SER A 170 11.90 -13.30 4.76
C SER A 170 10.53 -13.73 5.27
N SER A 171 10.21 -13.54 6.56
CA SER A 171 8.85 -13.75 7.06
C SER A 171 7.85 -12.80 6.38
N PHE A 172 8.20 -11.53 6.25
CA PHE A 172 7.34 -10.53 5.61
C PHE A 172 7.03 -10.86 4.14
N ASN A 173 8.00 -11.35 3.36
CA ASN A 173 7.77 -11.76 1.96
C ASN A 173 6.93 -13.03 1.82
N ASN A 174 7.00 -13.94 2.80
CA ASN A 174 6.23 -15.19 2.77
C ASN A 174 4.78 -14.98 3.19
N ASP A 175 4.47 -13.98 4.02
CA ASP A 175 3.10 -13.64 4.42
C ASP A 175 2.26 -13.01 3.29
N ILE A 176 2.88 -12.66 2.16
CA ILE A 176 2.25 -12.01 1.00
C ILE A 176 1.98 -12.99 -0.15
N ARG A 177 2.49 -14.23 -0.09
CA ARG A 177 2.29 -15.27 -1.10
C ARG A 177 1.20 -16.25 -0.70
#